data_AF-A0A0A8JMQ5-F1
#
_entry.id   AF-A0A0A8JMQ5-F1
#
_cell.length_a   1.000
_cell.length_b   1.000
_cell.length_c   1.000
_cell.angle_alpha   90.00
_cell.angle_beta   90.00
_cell.angle_gamma   90.00
#
_symmetry.space_group_name_H-M   'P 1'
#
loop_
_entity.id
_entity.type
_entity.pdbx_description
1 polymer ?
#
loop_
_entity_poly.entity_id
_entity_poly.type
_entity_poly.pdbx_seq_one_letter_code
_entity_poly.pdbx_strand_id
1 'polypeptide(L)'
;MKRRIFALLMLSLLFVGGCWDEEQYKDVTIVPLIGLEAEGDGVKSMYAFPTFLNGKITYAQSEGEGLSTRASRADANLRTMEGLDMAHLEVALVNGELAKKNLYTYLDMFFRTPRNRIGSYLAIIEGDMKDYFNPPGVETEVTVYYAELMRTGVLYSISPDDRLQGAVIKLFDNQMDLSLPYIVLKEGVPKLNGVALFSNHRYTGKRLSSKEAIIANLMRKEKGKYARLSYMWKKGEQESPITIDVVKVKRKWKITTEKIDASYTLNVSLEEFPHDRLNKTEMIDELEAFLTKEVSKDFKDVIAKTQDAKSDIVGFGRHVHAFHPKLWKKGDWQETYATLPIQVKVKVKVARTGITD
;
A
#
# COMPACT_ATOMS: atom_id res chain seq x y z
N MET A 1 -55.47 28.86 -24.67
CA MET A 1 -53.99 28.70 -24.71
C MET A 1 -53.26 29.44 -23.59
N LYS A 2 -53.46 30.76 -23.40
CA LYS A 2 -52.71 31.56 -22.40
C LYS A 2 -52.75 31.03 -20.96
N ARG A 3 -53.91 30.56 -20.46
CA ARG A 3 -54.03 29.96 -19.11
C ARG A 3 -53.28 28.63 -18.94
N ARG A 4 -53.20 27.80 -19.99
CA ARG A 4 -52.45 26.53 -19.96
C ARG A 4 -50.94 26.76 -20.00
N ILE A 5 -50.49 27.74 -20.77
CA ILE A 5 -49.08 28.17 -20.83
C ILE A 5 -48.65 28.74 -19.47
N PHE A 6 -49.50 29.55 -18.82
CA PHE A 6 -49.22 30.08 -17.49
C PHE A 6 -49.14 28.99 -16.41
N ALA A 7 -50.02 27.99 -16.47
CA ALA A 7 -49.98 26.84 -15.56
C ALA A 7 -48.71 25.98 -15.76
N LEU A 8 -48.26 25.77 -17.01
CA LEU A 8 -47.01 25.07 -17.32
C LEU A 8 -45.77 25.83 -16.85
N LEU A 9 -45.76 27.16 -16.98
CA LEU A 9 -44.70 28.02 -16.45
C LEU A 9 -44.64 27.99 -14.91
N MET A 10 -45.78 28.05 -14.23
CA MET A 10 -45.84 27.88 -12.78
C MET A 10 -45.40 26.48 -12.32
N LEU A 11 -45.73 25.44 -13.08
CA LEU A 11 -45.29 24.08 -12.78
C LEU A 11 -43.77 23.92 -12.98
N SER A 12 -43.17 24.60 -13.97
CA SER A 12 -41.71 24.59 -14.16
C SER A 12 -40.94 25.24 -13.01
N LEU A 13 -41.51 26.25 -12.34
CA LEU A 13 -40.90 26.90 -11.17
C LEU A 13 -40.76 25.97 -9.96
N LEU A 14 -41.61 24.95 -9.83
CA LEU A 14 -41.50 23.93 -8.79
C LEU A 14 -40.32 22.98 -9.01
N PHE A 15 -39.77 22.92 -10.23
CA PHE A 15 -38.60 22.10 -10.57
C PHE A 15 -37.26 22.88 -10.54
N VAL A 16 -37.26 24.15 -10.14
CA VAL A 16 -36.03 24.99 -10.06
C VAL A 16 -35.40 24.99 -8.65
N GLY A 17 -35.86 24.14 -7.72
CA GLY A 17 -35.30 23.99 -6.37
C GLY A 17 -33.96 23.23 -6.33
N GLY A 18 -32.99 23.60 -7.18
CA GLY A 18 -31.76 22.86 -7.43
C GLY A 18 -30.51 23.29 -6.64
N CYS A 19 -30.64 24.14 -5.62
CA CYS A 19 -29.49 24.63 -4.83
C CYS A 19 -29.59 24.29 -3.34
N TRP A 20 -30.31 23.22 -2.97
CA TRP A 20 -30.45 22.84 -1.55
C TRP A 20 -29.17 22.20 -0.98
N ASP A 21 -28.31 21.66 -1.83
CA ASP A 21 -27.08 20.95 -1.46
C ASP A 21 -25.80 21.77 -1.73
N GLU A 22 -25.93 23.08 -1.95
CA GLU A 22 -24.78 23.97 -2.09
C GLU A 22 -24.11 24.20 -0.72
N GLU A 23 -22.82 23.88 -0.65
CA GLU A 23 -21.99 24.06 0.54
C GLU A 23 -20.84 24.98 0.16
N GLN A 24 -20.76 26.16 0.79
CA GLN A 24 -19.80 27.18 0.39
C GLN A 24 -18.43 26.86 0.98
N TYR A 25 -17.35 27.12 0.23
CA TYR A 25 -15.97 26.93 0.70
C TYR A 25 -15.64 27.66 2.01
N LYS A 26 -16.39 28.69 2.37
CA LYS A 26 -16.23 29.43 3.63
C LYS A 26 -16.78 28.68 4.85
N ASP A 27 -17.63 27.65 4.63
CA ASP A 27 -18.33 26.91 5.67
C ASP A 27 -17.68 25.54 5.93
N VAL A 28 -16.62 25.21 5.17
CA VAL A 28 -15.88 23.94 5.27
C VAL A 28 -14.37 24.15 5.37
N THR A 29 -13.72 23.31 6.18
CA THR A 29 -12.26 23.20 6.25
C THR A 29 -11.81 21.93 5.55
N ILE A 30 -11.03 22.06 4.48
CA ILE A 30 -10.55 20.93 3.68
C ILE A 30 -9.46 20.17 4.44
N VAL A 31 -9.66 18.87 4.63
CA VAL A 31 -8.72 17.95 5.29
C VAL A 31 -7.97 17.10 4.25
N PRO A 32 -6.72 17.44 3.89
CA PRO A 32 -5.88 16.61 3.03
C PRO A 32 -5.27 15.39 3.75
N LEU A 33 -5.03 15.46 5.07
CA LEU A 33 -4.42 14.39 5.86
C LEU A 33 -5.29 14.01 7.08
N ILE A 34 -5.57 12.71 7.20
CA ILE A 34 -6.19 12.12 8.40
C ILE A 34 -5.28 11.05 9.02
N GLY A 35 -5.24 11.03 10.35
CA GLY A 35 -4.62 10.00 11.16
C GLY A 35 -5.67 9.29 12.00
N LEU A 36 -5.67 7.95 12.00
CA LEU A 36 -6.59 7.12 12.77
C LEU A 36 -5.81 6.25 13.75
N GLU A 37 -6.11 6.39 15.04
CA GLU A 37 -5.44 5.68 16.13
C GLU A 37 -6.44 4.99 17.06
N ALA A 38 -6.01 3.89 17.68
CA ALA A 38 -6.86 3.15 18.62
C ALA A 38 -6.94 3.89 19.95
N GLU A 39 -8.16 4.09 20.46
CA GLU A 39 -8.43 4.75 21.73
C GLU A 39 -9.43 3.89 22.51
N GLY A 40 -8.94 3.04 23.43
CA GLY A 40 -9.77 2.04 24.10
C GLY A 40 -10.57 1.18 23.13
N ASP A 41 -11.90 1.14 23.30
CA ASP A 41 -12.82 0.47 22.37
C ASP A 41 -13.15 1.30 21.12
N GLY A 42 -12.88 2.61 21.15
CA GLY A 42 -13.13 3.55 20.07
C GLY A 42 -11.91 3.85 19.20
N VAL A 43 -11.90 5.06 18.67
CA VAL A 43 -10.91 5.62 17.76
C VAL A 43 -10.65 7.09 18.09
N LYS A 44 -9.38 7.46 18.06
CA LYS A 44 -8.92 8.84 18.02
C LYS A 44 -8.58 9.20 16.58
N SER A 45 -9.01 10.38 16.15
CA SER A 45 -8.76 10.87 14.79
C SER A 45 -8.09 12.22 14.83
N MET A 46 -7.03 12.37 14.03
CA MET A 46 -6.29 13.62 13.84
C MET A 46 -6.51 14.12 12.43
N TYR A 47 -6.82 15.39 12.30
CA TYR A 47 -7.13 16.06 11.04
C TYR A 47 -6.15 17.21 10.85
N ALA A 48 -5.37 17.19 9.77
CA ALA A 48 -4.48 18.28 9.42
C ALA A 48 -5.03 19.02 8.20
N PHE A 49 -5.05 20.35 8.28
CA PHE A 49 -5.56 21.22 7.24
C PHE A 49 -4.71 22.50 7.14
N PRO A 50 -4.54 23.05 5.92
CA PRO A 50 -3.68 24.19 5.70
C PRO A 50 -4.30 25.47 6.30
N THR A 51 -3.47 26.26 6.97
CA THR A 51 -3.79 27.62 7.43
C THR A 51 -2.66 28.58 7.08
N PHE A 52 -2.98 29.85 6.93
CA PHE A 52 -2.01 30.88 6.55
C PHE A 52 -1.59 31.69 7.77
N LEU A 53 -0.33 31.54 8.18
CA LEU A 53 0.26 32.33 9.25
C LEU A 53 1.49 33.07 8.72
N ASN A 54 1.47 34.41 8.80
CA ASN A 54 2.59 35.27 8.37
C ASN A 54 3.08 35.00 6.93
N GLY A 55 2.16 34.74 6.00
CA GLY A 55 2.49 34.47 4.59
C GLY A 55 3.11 33.09 4.33
N LYS A 56 3.15 32.20 5.34
CA LYS A 56 3.53 30.79 5.20
C LYS A 56 2.32 29.90 5.42
N ILE A 57 2.23 28.83 4.62
CA ILE A 57 1.27 27.75 4.87
C ILE A 57 1.79 26.97 6.08
N THR A 58 0.94 26.87 7.09
CA THR A 58 1.11 26.07 8.31
C THR A 58 -0.03 25.08 8.41
N TYR A 59 0.07 24.06 9.25
CA TYR A 59 -0.98 23.07 9.42
C TYR A 59 -1.63 23.23 10.77
N ALA A 60 -2.90 23.64 10.76
CA ALA A 60 -3.72 23.53 11.94
C ALA A 60 -4.13 22.06 12.11
N GLN A 61 -4.31 21.66 13.36
CA GLN A 61 -4.68 20.31 13.73
C GLN A 61 -5.95 20.36 14.55
N SER A 62 -6.90 19.50 14.21
CA SER A 62 -8.02 19.17 15.09
C SER A 62 -7.95 17.70 15.45
N GLU A 63 -8.21 17.39 16.71
CA GLU A 63 -8.31 16.02 17.21
C GLU A 63 -9.73 15.78 17.70
N GLY A 64 -10.20 14.54 17.56
CA GLY A 64 -11.44 14.11 18.18
C GLY A 64 -11.45 12.63 18.47
N GLU A 65 -12.27 12.25 19.45
CA GLU A 65 -12.36 10.89 19.96
C GLU A 65 -13.81 10.40 19.91
N GLY A 66 -14.00 9.09 19.70
CA GLY A 66 -15.34 8.52 19.70
C GLY A 66 -15.39 7.03 19.42
N LEU A 67 -16.56 6.44 19.61
CA LEU A 67 -16.80 5.01 19.36
C LEU A 67 -16.70 4.60 17.89
N SER A 68 -16.76 5.57 16.96
CA SER A 68 -16.62 5.35 15.53
C SER A 68 -15.89 6.52 14.91
N THR A 69 -15.36 6.32 13.70
CA THR A 69 -14.65 7.38 12.99
C THR A 69 -15.56 8.57 12.63
N ARG A 70 -16.88 8.36 12.57
CA ARG A 70 -17.86 9.45 12.43
C ARG A 70 -18.04 10.24 13.72
N ALA A 71 -18.06 9.56 14.86
CA ALA A 71 -18.16 10.19 16.17
C ALA A 71 -16.90 11.00 16.49
N SER A 72 -15.71 10.47 16.19
CA SER A 72 -14.45 11.20 16.35
C SER A 72 -14.39 12.44 15.46
N ARG A 73 -14.89 12.37 14.20
CA ARG A 73 -15.02 13.56 13.34
C ARG A 73 -15.99 14.59 13.92
N ALA A 74 -17.14 14.14 14.45
CA ALA A 74 -18.13 15.04 15.03
C ALA A 74 -17.57 15.75 16.27
N ASP A 75 -16.81 15.06 17.11
CA ASP A 75 -16.09 15.65 18.25
C ASP A 75 -15.00 16.63 17.78
N ALA A 76 -14.21 16.27 16.76
CA ALA A 76 -13.19 17.16 16.17
C ALA A 76 -13.78 18.44 15.57
N ASN A 77 -14.98 18.37 14.98
CA ASN A 77 -15.70 19.53 14.43
C ASN A 77 -16.10 20.55 15.51
N LEU A 78 -16.23 20.15 16.79
CA LEU A 78 -16.55 21.09 17.87
C LEU A 78 -15.38 22.04 18.20
N ARG A 79 -14.20 21.79 17.62
CA ARG A 79 -12.97 22.54 17.85
C ARG A 79 -12.54 23.34 16.61
N THR A 80 -13.35 23.34 15.55
CA THR A 80 -13.11 24.08 14.31
C THR A 80 -14.21 25.11 14.08
N MET A 81 -13.89 26.20 13.38
CA MET A 81 -14.88 27.23 13.03
C MET A 81 -15.84 26.74 11.94
N GLU A 82 -15.31 25.94 11.01
CA GLU A 82 -16.03 25.32 9.90
C GLU A 82 -16.12 23.79 10.06
N GLY A 83 -17.01 23.15 9.30
CA GLY A 83 -17.07 21.69 9.26
C GLY A 83 -15.84 21.10 8.56
N LEU A 84 -15.18 20.12 9.17
CA LEU A 84 -14.09 19.37 8.52
C LEU A 84 -14.65 18.62 7.31
N ASP A 85 -14.10 18.82 6.11
CA ASP A 85 -14.47 18.15 4.86
C ASP A 85 -13.32 17.27 4.34
N MET A 86 -13.64 16.02 3.99
CA MET A 86 -12.68 15.02 3.48
C MET A 86 -12.85 14.75 1.98
N ALA A 87 -13.63 15.57 1.26
CA ALA A 87 -13.81 15.47 -0.19
C ALA A 87 -12.47 15.52 -0.95
N HIS A 88 -11.47 16.22 -0.41
CA HIS A 88 -10.12 16.32 -0.97
C HIS A 88 -9.05 15.54 -0.19
N LEU A 89 -9.47 14.54 0.61
CA LEU A 89 -8.52 13.71 1.34
C LEU A 89 -7.47 13.11 0.39
N GLU A 90 -6.19 13.26 0.73
CA GLU A 90 -5.09 12.77 -0.08
C GLU A 90 -4.36 11.61 0.61
N VAL A 91 -4.18 11.67 1.93
CA VAL A 91 -3.50 10.63 2.70
C VAL A 91 -4.29 10.26 3.95
N ALA A 92 -4.46 8.96 4.16
CA ALA A 92 -4.92 8.38 5.42
C ALA A 92 -3.79 7.55 6.06
N LEU A 93 -3.42 7.91 7.28
CA LEU A 93 -2.50 7.14 8.12
C LEU A 93 -3.30 6.39 9.17
N VAL A 94 -2.96 5.12 9.39
CA VAL A 94 -3.62 4.27 10.39
C VAL A 94 -2.57 3.65 11.29
N ASN A 95 -2.71 3.84 12.60
CA ASN A 95 -1.84 3.20 13.57
C ASN A 95 -2.00 1.67 13.52
N GLY A 96 -0.89 0.94 13.64
CA GLY A 96 -0.87 -0.52 13.59
C GLY A 96 -1.80 -1.21 14.59
N GLU A 97 -1.98 -0.68 15.81
CA GLU A 97 -2.89 -1.24 16.81
C GLU A 97 -4.36 -1.10 16.40
N LEU A 98 -4.74 0.03 15.79
CA LEU A 98 -6.07 0.19 15.21
C LEU A 98 -6.28 -0.79 14.05
N ALA A 99 -5.26 -0.96 13.21
CA ALA A 99 -5.33 -1.86 12.06
C ALA A 99 -5.43 -3.35 12.42
N LYS A 100 -5.03 -3.76 13.64
CA LYS A 100 -5.27 -5.13 14.16
C LYS A 100 -6.75 -5.40 14.47
N LYS A 101 -7.53 -4.34 14.72
CA LYS A 101 -9.00 -4.42 14.75
C LYS A 101 -9.52 -4.60 13.31
N ASN A 102 -10.84 -4.69 13.13
CA ASN A 102 -11.42 -4.75 11.78
C ASN A 102 -11.22 -3.41 11.07
N LEU A 103 -10.23 -3.34 10.16
CA LEU A 103 -9.87 -2.09 9.48
C LEU A 103 -11.04 -1.51 8.68
N TYR A 104 -11.86 -2.36 8.06
CA TYR A 104 -13.00 -1.91 7.26
C TYR A 104 -13.97 -1.03 8.07
N THR A 105 -14.20 -1.34 9.34
CA THR A 105 -15.08 -0.56 10.22
C THR A 105 -14.66 0.91 10.30
N TYR A 106 -13.35 1.18 10.28
CA TYR A 106 -12.82 2.54 10.37
C TYR A 106 -12.76 3.23 9.00
N LEU A 107 -12.63 2.46 7.91
CA LEU A 107 -12.60 2.99 6.55
C LEU A 107 -13.99 3.23 5.94
N ASP A 108 -15.05 2.60 6.45
CA ASP A 108 -16.43 2.69 5.92
C ASP A 108 -16.90 4.14 5.69
N MET A 109 -16.50 5.07 6.55
CA MET A 109 -16.86 6.47 6.43
C MET A 109 -16.40 7.12 5.12
N PHE A 110 -15.30 6.64 4.52
CA PHE A 110 -14.76 7.20 3.30
C PHE A 110 -15.56 6.76 2.06
N PHE A 111 -16.29 5.64 2.14
CA PHE A 111 -17.02 5.08 0.99
C PHE A 111 -18.51 5.37 0.98
N ARG A 112 -19.10 5.67 2.15
CA ARG A 112 -20.53 5.97 2.25
C ARG A 112 -20.90 7.40 1.88
N THR A 113 -19.93 8.30 1.76
CA THR A 113 -20.15 9.68 1.34
C THR A 113 -19.68 9.83 -0.11
N PRO A 114 -20.59 10.02 -1.09
CA PRO A 114 -20.24 10.03 -2.52
C PRO A 114 -19.18 11.07 -2.93
N ARG A 115 -19.06 12.17 -2.16
CA ARG A 115 -18.09 13.25 -2.42
C ARG A 115 -16.66 12.92 -1.99
N ASN A 116 -16.45 11.89 -1.16
CA ASN A 116 -15.12 11.56 -0.66
C ASN A 116 -14.24 10.98 -1.78
N ARG A 117 -12.97 11.39 -1.79
CA ARG A 117 -11.98 10.88 -2.74
C ARG A 117 -11.58 9.45 -2.38
N ILE A 118 -11.95 8.49 -3.22
CA ILE A 118 -11.54 7.08 -3.06
C ILE A 118 -10.10 6.79 -3.55
N GLY A 119 -9.48 7.80 -4.19
CA GLY A 119 -8.09 7.76 -4.68
C GLY A 119 -7.03 8.17 -3.67
N SER A 120 -7.42 8.44 -2.41
CA SER A 120 -6.47 8.75 -1.34
C SER A 120 -5.50 7.60 -1.11
N TYR A 121 -4.27 7.92 -0.77
CA TYR A 121 -3.30 6.94 -0.31
C TYR A 121 -3.64 6.47 1.11
N LEU A 122 -3.27 5.24 1.42
CA LEU A 122 -3.49 4.62 2.74
C LEU A 122 -2.19 3.94 3.19
N ALA A 123 -1.73 4.23 4.41
CA ALA A 123 -0.55 3.61 4.99
C ALA A 123 -0.76 3.23 6.45
N ILE A 124 -0.03 2.19 6.87
CA ILE A 124 0.07 1.80 8.28
C ILE A 124 1.31 2.43 8.90
N ILE A 125 1.16 2.97 10.10
CA ILE A 125 2.27 3.55 10.87
C ILE A 125 2.57 2.76 12.15
N GLU A 126 3.74 3.01 12.73
CA GLU A 126 4.21 2.44 13.99
C GLU A 126 4.50 3.57 15.00
N GLY A 127 4.04 3.44 16.24
CA GLY A 127 4.23 4.47 17.27
C GLY A 127 3.11 5.51 17.30
N ASP A 128 3.35 6.63 17.96
CA ASP A 128 2.35 7.67 18.22
C ASP A 128 2.00 8.44 16.94
N MET A 129 0.69 8.57 16.64
CA MET A 129 0.20 9.28 15.47
C MET A 129 0.66 10.75 15.42
N LYS A 130 0.83 11.41 16.57
CA LYS A 130 1.22 12.84 16.63
C LYS A 130 2.55 13.11 15.98
N ASP A 131 3.50 12.20 16.15
CA ASP A 131 4.86 12.34 15.64
C ASP A 131 4.89 12.32 14.09
N TYR A 132 3.86 11.76 13.46
CA TYR A 132 3.70 11.73 12.01
C TYR A 132 3.04 13.01 11.45
N PHE A 133 2.41 13.83 12.27
CA PHE A 133 1.77 15.07 11.83
C PHE A 133 2.75 16.26 11.82
N ASN A 134 3.75 16.25 12.70
CA ASN A 134 4.83 17.24 12.75
C ASN A 134 6.23 16.61 12.77
N PRO A 135 6.59 15.80 11.75
CA PRO A 135 7.87 15.10 11.75
C PRO A 135 9.04 16.08 11.62
N PRO A 136 10.09 16.00 12.46
CA PRO A 136 11.29 16.81 12.28
C PRO A 136 11.94 16.55 10.92
N GLY A 137 12.45 17.60 10.28
CA GLY A 137 13.14 17.52 8.99
C GLY A 137 12.25 17.46 7.75
N VAL A 138 10.92 17.52 7.90
CA VAL A 138 9.98 17.71 6.79
C VAL A 138 9.66 19.19 6.65
N GLU A 139 10.33 19.85 5.69
CA GLU A 139 10.13 21.28 5.39
C GLU A 139 8.99 21.54 4.40
N THR A 140 8.61 20.50 3.64
CA THR A 140 7.45 20.53 2.76
C THR A 140 6.16 20.37 3.55
N GLU A 141 5.04 20.64 2.91
CA GLU A 141 3.73 20.27 3.45
C GLU A 141 3.65 18.74 3.71
N VAL A 142 3.12 18.36 4.87
CA VAL A 142 3.20 17.00 5.40
C VAL A 142 2.37 16.01 4.57
N THR A 143 1.24 16.42 4.00
CA THR A 143 0.41 15.53 3.16
C THR A 143 1.12 15.23 1.84
N VAL A 144 1.66 16.26 1.17
CA VAL A 144 2.48 16.14 -0.03
C VAL A 144 3.70 15.24 0.23
N TYR A 145 4.35 15.40 1.37
CA TYR A 145 5.47 14.54 1.76
C TYR A 145 5.06 13.06 1.79
N TYR A 146 3.97 12.71 2.46
CA TYR A 146 3.50 11.32 2.51
C TYR A 146 3.01 10.80 1.15
N ALA A 147 2.29 11.62 0.39
CA ALA A 147 1.84 11.30 -0.96
C ALA A 147 3.03 10.96 -1.87
N GLU A 148 4.09 11.77 -1.84
CA GLU A 148 5.33 11.53 -2.60
C GLU A 148 6.13 10.34 -2.07
N LEU A 149 6.15 10.12 -0.75
CA LEU A 149 6.79 8.95 -0.14
C LEU A 149 6.14 7.65 -0.64
N MET A 150 4.80 7.61 -0.69
CA MET A 150 4.06 6.45 -1.20
C MET A 150 4.20 6.29 -2.71
N ARG A 151 4.15 7.39 -3.48
CA ARG A 151 4.43 7.37 -4.92
C ARG A 151 5.82 6.83 -5.23
N THR A 152 6.82 7.22 -4.43
CA THR A 152 8.19 6.71 -4.51
C THR A 152 8.23 5.22 -4.14
N GLY A 153 7.49 4.80 -3.11
CA GLY A 153 7.32 3.39 -2.75
C GLY A 153 6.82 2.53 -3.91
N VAL A 154 5.79 2.99 -4.63
CA VAL A 154 5.29 2.33 -5.85
C VAL A 154 6.34 2.34 -6.96
N LEU A 155 6.98 3.48 -7.21
CA LEU A 155 8.01 3.64 -8.25
C LEU A 155 9.17 2.65 -8.08
N TYR A 156 9.60 2.40 -6.85
CA TYR A 156 10.67 1.49 -6.47
C TYR A 156 10.20 0.07 -6.10
N SER A 157 8.94 -0.26 -6.40
CA SER A 157 8.34 -1.59 -6.14
C SER A 157 8.33 -1.98 -4.66
N ILE A 158 8.44 -1.04 -3.72
CA ILE A 158 8.37 -1.33 -2.27
C ILE A 158 6.91 -1.43 -1.81
N SER A 159 6.00 -0.69 -2.43
CA SER A 159 4.57 -0.71 -2.09
C SER A 159 3.73 -1.14 -3.30
N PRO A 160 2.61 -1.86 -3.11
CA PRO A 160 1.57 -1.90 -4.13
C PRO A 160 1.00 -0.50 -4.38
N ASP A 161 0.46 -0.27 -5.58
CA ASP A 161 -0.33 0.94 -5.90
C ASP A 161 -1.80 0.77 -5.46
N ASP A 162 -1.97 0.46 -4.18
CA ASP A 162 -3.29 0.31 -3.57
C ASP A 162 -3.72 1.62 -2.92
N ARG A 163 -4.64 2.31 -3.59
CA ARG A 163 -5.40 3.43 -3.01
C ARG A 163 -6.49 2.92 -2.08
N LEU A 164 -7.14 3.82 -1.37
CA LEU A 164 -8.27 3.52 -0.49
C LEU A 164 -9.28 2.58 -1.16
N GLN A 165 -9.67 2.87 -2.41
CA GLN A 165 -10.55 2.01 -3.21
C GLN A 165 -10.04 0.57 -3.34
N GLY A 166 -8.79 0.39 -3.76
CA GLY A 166 -8.17 -0.93 -3.93
C GLY A 166 -8.05 -1.68 -2.61
N ALA A 167 -7.75 -0.97 -1.53
CA ALA A 167 -7.66 -1.52 -0.20
C ALA A 167 -9.01 -2.10 0.26
N VAL A 168 -10.12 -1.36 0.12
CA VAL A 168 -11.44 -1.87 0.51
C VAL A 168 -11.92 -3.01 -0.36
N ILE A 169 -11.67 -2.98 -1.67
CA ILE A 169 -11.97 -4.14 -2.53
C ILE A 169 -11.26 -5.40 -2.01
N LYS A 170 -9.99 -5.30 -1.59
CA LYS A 170 -9.23 -6.42 -1.04
C LYS A 170 -9.69 -6.84 0.36
N LEU A 171 -10.15 -5.92 1.21
CA LEU A 171 -10.70 -6.28 2.52
C LEU A 171 -11.95 -7.18 2.39
N PHE A 172 -12.69 -7.05 1.29
CA PHE A 172 -13.83 -7.91 0.96
C PHE A 172 -13.49 -9.10 0.04
N ASP A 173 -12.24 -9.21 -0.41
CA ASP A 173 -11.80 -10.30 -1.29
C ASP A 173 -11.33 -11.48 -0.43
N ASN A 174 -11.97 -12.64 -0.55
CA ASN A 174 -11.53 -13.85 0.13
C ASN A 174 -10.38 -14.57 -0.61
N GLN A 175 -10.00 -14.11 -1.81
CA GLN A 175 -9.05 -14.80 -2.71
C GLN A 175 -7.65 -14.19 -2.70
N MET A 176 -7.48 -12.98 -2.18
CA MET A 176 -6.19 -12.28 -2.09
C MET A 176 -6.23 -11.28 -0.95
N ASP A 177 -5.24 -11.36 -0.07
CA ASP A 177 -5.19 -10.48 1.10
C ASP A 177 -4.56 -9.12 0.78
N LEU A 178 -4.93 -8.13 1.59
CA LEU A 178 -4.41 -6.78 1.52
C LEU A 178 -2.95 -6.71 2.00
N SER A 179 -2.15 -5.88 1.35
CA SER A 179 -0.92 -5.33 1.92
C SER A 179 -0.92 -3.82 1.75
N LEU A 180 -0.45 -3.10 2.77
CA LEU A 180 -0.40 -1.64 2.75
C LEU A 180 1.03 -1.17 3.07
N PRO A 181 1.49 -0.04 2.50
CA PRO A 181 2.77 0.54 2.87
C PRO A 181 2.88 0.74 4.39
N TYR A 182 4.04 0.41 4.94
CA TYR A 182 4.34 0.50 6.37
C TYR A 182 5.40 1.58 6.60
N ILE A 183 5.07 2.60 7.39
CA ILE A 183 5.93 3.76 7.63
C ILE A 183 6.37 3.78 9.09
N VAL A 184 7.67 3.87 9.32
CA VAL A 184 8.26 4.03 10.65
C VAL A 184 8.95 5.38 10.76
N LEU A 185 9.12 5.89 11.98
CA LEU A 185 10.04 6.98 12.22
C LEU A 185 11.46 6.43 12.41
N LYS A 186 12.42 6.95 11.65
CA LYS A 186 13.84 6.71 11.85
C LYS A 186 14.52 8.03 12.12
N GLU A 187 15.10 8.17 13.32
CA GLU A 187 15.72 9.44 13.77
C GLU A 187 14.73 10.62 13.67
N GLY A 188 13.44 10.35 13.93
CA GLY A 188 12.34 11.32 13.84
C GLY A 188 11.79 11.56 12.44
N VAL A 189 12.44 11.07 11.38
CA VAL A 189 11.98 11.27 10.00
C VAL A 189 11.16 10.05 9.53
N PRO A 190 9.96 10.24 8.96
CA PRO A 190 9.19 9.13 8.44
C PRO A 190 9.91 8.43 7.28
N LYS A 191 9.84 7.10 7.27
CA LYS A 191 10.49 6.27 6.27
C LYS A 191 9.62 5.08 5.92
N LEU A 192 9.44 4.86 4.62
CA LEU A 192 8.82 3.63 4.12
C LEU A 192 9.71 2.41 4.45
N ASN A 193 9.14 1.46 5.17
CA ASN A 193 9.82 0.26 5.70
C ASN A 193 9.09 -1.02 5.28
N GLY A 194 8.73 -1.08 4.01
CA GLY A 194 8.06 -2.21 3.38
C GLY A 194 6.54 -2.14 3.51
N VAL A 195 5.90 -3.29 3.75
CA VAL A 195 4.43 -3.41 3.74
C VAL A 195 3.91 -4.24 4.92
N ALA A 196 2.80 -3.79 5.50
CA ALA A 196 2.00 -4.52 6.47
C ALA A 196 1.22 -5.66 5.80
N LEU A 197 1.18 -6.83 6.44
CA LEU A 197 0.44 -8.00 5.97
C LEU A 197 -0.90 -8.09 6.68
N PHE A 198 -1.98 -8.20 5.91
CA PHE A 198 -3.32 -8.42 6.42
C PHE A 198 -3.75 -9.86 6.23
N SER A 199 -4.59 -10.35 7.12
CA SER A 199 -5.33 -11.60 6.92
C SER A 199 -6.79 -11.28 7.12
N ASN A 200 -7.61 -11.51 6.10
CA ASN A 200 -8.98 -11.01 6.06
C ASN A 200 -9.01 -9.47 6.25
N HIS A 201 -9.62 -9.01 7.34
CA HIS A 201 -9.87 -7.57 7.57
C HIS A 201 -8.90 -6.93 8.58
N ARG A 202 -7.85 -7.66 9.00
CA ARG A 202 -7.01 -7.28 10.14
C ARG A 202 -5.54 -7.30 9.79
N TYR A 203 -4.80 -6.32 10.28
CA TYR A 203 -3.35 -6.34 10.28
C TYR A 203 -2.88 -7.47 11.19
N THR A 204 -1.97 -8.31 10.68
CA THR A 204 -1.48 -9.51 11.39
C THR A 204 -0.45 -9.19 12.46
N GLY A 205 0.01 -7.93 12.54
CA GLY A 205 1.21 -7.55 13.30
C GLY A 205 2.52 -7.88 12.60
N LYS A 206 2.47 -8.54 11.43
CA LYS A 206 3.65 -8.93 10.64
C LYS A 206 3.78 -8.06 9.40
N ARG A 207 5.02 -7.78 9.02
CA ARG A 207 5.35 -6.99 7.84
C ARG A 207 6.44 -7.64 7.00
N LEU A 208 6.47 -7.28 5.73
CA LEU A 208 7.64 -7.48 4.87
C LEU A 208 8.51 -6.23 4.92
N SER A 209 9.82 -6.40 5.01
CA SER A 209 10.80 -5.33 4.82
C SER A 209 10.76 -4.78 3.38
N SER A 210 11.43 -3.66 3.12
CA SER A 210 11.44 -3.08 1.77
C SER A 210 11.96 -4.02 0.68
N LYS A 211 13.00 -4.83 0.99
CA LYS A 211 13.52 -5.85 0.05
C LYS A 211 12.48 -6.94 -0.20
N GLU A 212 11.86 -7.44 0.86
CA GLU A 212 10.83 -8.50 0.77
C GLU A 212 9.57 -8.03 0.06
N ALA A 213 9.20 -6.76 0.21
CA ALA A 213 8.07 -6.17 -0.49
C ALA A 213 8.34 -6.04 -2.01
N ILE A 214 9.57 -5.69 -2.41
CA ILE A 214 9.99 -5.75 -3.82
C ILE A 214 9.82 -7.16 -4.37
N ILE A 215 10.28 -8.18 -3.63
CA ILE A 215 10.13 -9.58 -4.01
C ILE A 215 8.66 -9.99 -4.15
N ALA A 216 7.79 -9.61 -3.21
CA ALA A 216 6.36 -9.86 -3.29
C ALA A 216 5.71 -9.20 -4.53
N ASN A 217 6.08 -7.95 -4.84
CA ASN A 217 5.61 -7.26 -6.05
C ASN A 217 6.11 -7.94 -7.35
N LEU A 218 7.33 -8.48 -7.35
CA LEU A 218 7.84 -9.30 -8.45
C LEU A 218 7.04 -10.59 -8.63
N MET A 219 6.66 -11.27 -7.53
CA MET A 219 5.84 -12.49 -7.59
C MET A 219 4.45 -12.24 -8.22
N ARG A 220 3.88 -11.07 -7.94
CA ARG A 220 2.60 -10.61 -8.51
C ARG A 220 2.71 -10.15 -9.96
N LYS A 221 3.93 -9.86 -10.44
CA LYS A 221 4.20 -9.11 -11.68
C LYS A 221 3.65 -7.68 -11.65
N GLU A 222 3.61 -7.07 -10.47
CA GLU A 222 3.11 -5.71 -10.21
C GLU A 222 4.27 -4.78 -9.81
N LYS A 223 5.44 -4.95 -10.44
CA LYS A 223 6.60 -4.09 -10.16
C LYS A 223 6.35 -2.67 -10.68
N GLY A 224 6.90 -1.70 -9.96
CA GLY A 224 7.04 -0.33 -10.44
C GLY A 224 8.12 -0.19 -11.52
N LYS A 225 8.60 1.04 -11.68
CA LYS A 225 9.66 1.34 -12.66
C LYS A 225 10.95 0.62 -12.30
N TYR A 226 11.35 0.69 -11.04
CA TYR A 226 12.57 0.06 -10.53
C TYR A 226 12.23 -1.05 -9.55
N ALA A 227 12.95 -2.17 -9.65
CA ALA A 227 12.89 -3.29 -8.73
C ALA A 227 14.33 -3.73 -8.45
N ARG A 228 15.03 -2.89 -7.69
CA ARG A 228 16.46 -3.05 -7.40
C ARG A 228 16.68 -3.97 -6.21
N LEU A 229 17.62 -4.91 -6.38
CA LEU A 229 18.05 -5.82 -5.33
C LEU A 229 19.57 -5.81 -5.30
N SER A 230 20.13 -5.68 -4.09
CA SER A 230 21.58 -5.65 -3.89
C SER A 230 22.02 -6.83 -3.03
N TYR A 231 23.16 -7.41 -3.41
CA TYR A 231 23.76 -8.57 -2.76
C TYR A 231 25.27 -8.38 -2.65
N MET A 232 25.89 -9.04 -1.67
CA MET A 232 27.34 -9.08 -1.57
C MET A 232 27.86 -10.36 -2.22
N TRP A 233 28.58 -10.24 -3.33
CA TRP A 233 29.21 -11.38 -3.99
C TRP A 233 30.58 -11.63 -3.39
N LYS A 234 30.79 -12.85 -2.87
CA LYS A 234 32.04 -13.26 -2.25
C LYS A 234 32.73 -14.29 -3.15
N LYS A 235 33.93 -13.96 -3.64
CA LYS A 235 34.77 -14.86 -4.44
C LYS A 235 36.18 -14.89 -3.85
N GLY A 236 36.49 -15.93 -3.09
CA GLY A 236 37.71 -15.98 -2.27
C GLY A 236 37.66 -14.94 -1.16
N GLU A 237 38.71 -14.13 -1.02
CA GLU A 237 38.77 -13.02 -0.06
C GLU A 237 38.14 -11.72 -0.57
N GLN A 238 37.77 -11.66 -1.86
CA GLN A 238 37.19 -10.47 -2.46
C GLN A 238 35.67 -10.44 -2.21
N GLU A 239 35.20 -9.36 -1.58
CA GLU A 239 33.78 -9.02 -1.46
C GLU A 239 33.46 -7.86 -2.41
N SER A 240 32.38 -7.98 -3.17
CA SER A 240 31.95 -6.91 -4.06
C SER A 240 30.43 -6.79 -4.09
N PRO A 241 29.88 -5.56 -3.94
CA PRO A 241 28.47 -5.33 -4.07
C PRO A 241 28.02 -5.59 -5.51
N ILE A 242 26.86 -6.22 -5.65
CA ILE A 242 26.18 -6.40 -6.92
C ILE A 242 24.77 -5.88 -6.77
N THR A 243 24.42 -4.91 -7.60
CA THR A 243 23.07 -4.35 -7.68
C THR A 243 22.45 -4.71 -9.02
N ILE A 244 21.29 -5.37 -8.96
CA ILE A 244 20.49 -5.73 -10.14
C ILE A 244 19.18 -4.95 -10.15
N ASP A 245 18.71 -4.55 -11.32
CA ASP A 245 17.33 -4.10 -11.54
C ASP A 245 16.55 -5.16 -12.31
N VAL A 246 15.39 -5.58 -11.80
CA VAL A 246 14.56 -6.59 -12.48
C VAL A 246 13.75 -5.95 -13.61
N VAL A 247 14.17 -6.23 -14.84
CA VAL A 247 13.55 -5.69 -16.06
C VAL A 247 12.26 -6.42 -16.40
N LYS A 248 12.26 -7.76 -16.33
CA LYS A 248 11.12 -8.58 -16.75
C LYS A 248 10.96 -9.82 -15.88
N VAL A 249 9.71 -10.08 -15.48
CA VAL A 249 9.32 -11.30 -14.76
C VAL A 249 8.50 -12.19 -15.69
N LYS A 250 8.94 -13.44 -15.86
CA LYS A 250 8.11 -14.53 -16.38
C LYS A 250 7.69 -15.41 -15.21
N ARG A 251 6.42 -15.80 -15.19
CA ARG A 251 5.81 -16.59 -14.11
C ARG A 251 5.04 -17.77 -14.70
N LYS A 252 5.18 -18.94 -14.09
CA LYS A 252 4.37 -20.13 -14.38
C LYS A 252 4.04 -20.83 -13.06
N TRP A 253 2.76 -21.03 -12.82
CA TRP A 253 2.27 -21.77 -11.66
C TRP A 253 1.69 -23.11 -12.10
N LYS A 254 1.99 -24.17 -11.35
CA LYS A 254 1.28 -25.44 -11.43
C LYS A 254 0.67 -25.70 -10.06
N ILE A 255 -0.65 -25.72 -10.00
CA ILE A 255 -1.38 -25.92 -8.76
C ILE A 255 -2.10 -27.25 -8.81
N THR A 256 -1.97 -28.00 -7.72
CA THR A 256 -2.68 -29.25 -7.47
C THR A 256 -3.43 -29.14 -6.15
N THR A 257 -4.23 -30.14 -5.80
CA THR A 257 -4.94 -30.17 -4.51
C THR A 257 -4.04 -30.31 -3.29
N GLU A 258 -2.76 -30.65 -3.49
CA GLU A 258 -1.80 -30.96 -2.42
C GLU A 258 -0.68 -29.92 -2.31
N LYS A 259 -0.34 -29.22 -3.39
CA LYS A 259 0.77 -28.27 -3.42
C LYS A 259 0.69 -27.26 -4.55
N ILE A 260 1.48 -26.20 -4.43
CA ILE A 260 1.76 -25.20 -5.46
C ILE A 260 3.23 -25.31 -5.86
N ASP A 261 3.50 -25.53 -7.14
CA ASP A 261 4.84 -25.37 -7.72
C ASP A 261 4.88 -24.04 -8.49
N ALA A 262 5.53 -23.03 -7.90
CA ALA A 262 5.65 -21.69 -8.45
C ALA A 262 7.03 -21.47 -9.08
N SER A 263 7.06 -21.23 -10.39
CA SER A 263 8.30 -20.99 -11.15
C SER A 263 8.39 -19.56 -11.66
N TYR A 264 9.53 -18.92 -11.44
CA TYR A 264 9.83 -17.55 -11.85
C TYR A 264 11.12 -17.50 -12.66
N THR A 265 11.12 -16.72 -13.74
CA THR A 265 12.35 -16.34 -14.45
C THR A 265 12.44 -14.83 -14.45
N LEU A 266 13.52 -14.31 -13.87
CA LEU A 266 13.79 -12.88 -13.75
C LEU A 266 14.88 -12.52 -14.75
N ASN A 267 14.56 -11.64 -15.70
CA ASN A 267 15.57 -11.01 -16.54
C ASN A 267 15.99 -9.70 -15.86
N VAL A 268 17.29 -9.53 -15.65
CA VAL A 268 17.85 -8.43 -14.86
C VAL A 268 18.84 -7.59 -15.66
N SER A 269 18.96 -6.31 -15.30
CA SER A 269 20.04 -5.40 -15.69
C SER A 269 21.03 -5.34 -14.53
N LEU A 270 22.34 -5.41 -14.80
CA LEU A 270 23.36 -5.10 -13.80
C LEU A 270 23.55 -3.58 -13.74
N GLU A 271 23.40 -3.02 -12.55
CA GLU A 271 23.58 -1.59 -12.27
C GLU A 271 24.91 -1.33 -11.55
N GLU A 272 25.39 -2.32 -10.78
CA GLU A 272 26.67 -2.28 -10.07
C GLU A 272 27.29 -3.68 -10.11
N PHE A 273 28.56 -3.76 -10.50
CA PHE A 273 29.32 -4.99 -10.60
C PHE A 273 30.83 -4.72 -10.49
N PRO A 274 31.67 -5.74 -10.20
CA PRO A 274 33.12 -5.56 -10.11
C PRO A 274 33.72 -5.08 -11.44
N HIS A 275 34.50 -3.99 -11.42
CA HIS A 275 34.97 -3.27 -12.61
C HIS A 275 35.73 -4.11 -13.66
N ASP A 276 36.35 -5.23 -13.27
CA ASP A 276 37.43 -5.77 -14.09
C ASP A 276 37.04 -6.95 -15.02
N ARG A 277 35.79 -7.46 -15.06
CA ARG A 277 35.62 -8.88 -15.48
C ARG A 277 34.38 -9.34 -16.27
N LEU A 278 33.43 -8.49 -16.67
CA LEU A 278 32.20 -9.00 -17.34
C LEU A 278 32.35 -9.52 -18.78
N ASN A 279 33.54 -9.44 -19.38
CA ASN A 279 33.76 -9.85 -20.78
C ASN A 279 33.99 -11.36 -20.97
N LYS A 280 33.77 -12.20 -19.96
CA LYS A 280 33.86 -13.67 -20.06
C LYS A 280 32.52 -14.33 -19.75
N THR A 281 31.99 -15.10 -20.70
CA THR A 281 30.72 -15.85 -20.59
C THR A 281 30.66 -16.70 -19.30
N GLU A 282 31.77 -17.34 -18.92
CA GLU A 282 31.88 -18.13 -17.68
C GLU A 282 31.58 -17.32 -16.42
N MET A 283 31.96 -16.03 -16.38
CA MET A 283 31.71 -15.20 -15.21
C MET A 283 30.23 -14.78 -15.11
N ILE A 284 29.56 -14.61 -16.25
CA ILE A 284 28.11 -14.34 -16.28
C ILE A 284 27.35 -15.57 -15.76
N ASP A 285 27.74 -16.78 -16.16
CA ASP A 285 27.11 -18.01 -15.67
C ASP A 285 27.29 -18.20 -14.15
N GLU A 286 28.50 -17.93 -13.63
CA GLU A 286 28.76 -17.94 -12.19
C GLU A 286 27.90 -16.90 -11.45
N LEU A 287 27.78 -15.70 -12.01
CA LEU A 287 26.98 -14.61 -11.46
C LEU A 287 25.48 -14.96 -11.48
N GLU A 288 24.96 -15.49 -12.59
CA GLU A 288 23.58 -15.96 -12.71
C GLU A 288 23.28 -17.06 -11.68
N ALA A 289 24.22 -17.98 -11.46
CA ALA A 289 24.08 -19.04 -10.46
C ALA A 289 24.04 -18.45 -9.03
N PHE A 290 24.93 -17.51 -8.72
CA PHE A 290 24.95 -16.78 -7.45
C PHE A 290 23.64 -16.02 -7.21
N LEU A 291 23.23 -15.17 -8.16
CA LEU A 291 21.99 -14.39 -8.06
C LEU A 291 20.76 -15.31 -7.98
N THR A 292 20.75 -16.41 -8.73
CA THR A 292 19.67 -17.40 -8.66
C THR A 292 19.55 -17.99 -7.26
N LYS A 293 20.67 -18.31 -6.60
CA LYS A 293 20.68 -18.81 -5.23
C LYS A 293 20.13 -17.78 -4.25
N GLU A 294 20.65 -16.56 -4.28
CA GLU A 294 20.26 -15.50 -3.34
C GLU A 294 18.80 -15.08 -3.52
N VAL A 295 18.37 -14.81 -4.76
CA VAL A 295 16.97 -14.43 -5.03
C VAL A 295 16.01 -15.60 -4.75
N SER A 296 16.42 -16.86 -4.99
CA SER A 296 15.60 -18.03 -4.61
C SER A 296 15.37 -18.10 -3.11
N LYS A 297 16.37 -17.72 -2.31
CA LYS A 297 16.24 -17.65 -0.85
C LYS A 297 15.24 -16.56 -0.47
N ASP A 298 15.39 -15.34 -1.00
CA ASP A 298 14.46 -14.24 -0.70
C ASP A 298 13.01 -14.58 -1.08
N PHE A 299 12.80 -15.23 -2.22
CA PHE A 299 11.46 -15.68 -2.64
C PHE A 299 10.86 -16.70 -1.66
N LYS A 300 11.67 -17.63 -1.13
CA LYS A 300 11.21 -18.62 -0.14
C LYS A 300 10.91 -17.94 1.19
N ASP A 301 11.77 -17.03 1.62
CA ASP A 301 11.61 -16.30 2.88
C ASP A 301 10.33 -15.45 2.88
N VAL A 302 10.01 -14.79 1.75
CA VAL A 302 8.74 -14.07 1.59
C VAL A 302 7.54 -15.00 1.71
N ILE A 303 7.53 -16.14 1.00
CA ILE A 303 6.43 -17.10 1.09
C ILE A 303 6.27 -17.64 2.52
N ALA A 304 7.38 -17.95 3.21
CA ALA A 304 7.32 -18.43 4.58
C ALA A 304 6.70 -17.37 5.51
N LYS A 305 7.10 -16.10 5.39
CA LYS A 305 6.54 -15.00 6.18
C LYS A 305 5.07 -14.76 5.88
N THR A 306 4.66 -14.82 4.62
CA THR A 306 3.26 -14.61 4.25
C THR A 306 2.37 -15.78 4.70
N GLN A 307 2.86 -17.03 4.65
CA GLN A 307 2.17 -18.20 5.21
C GLN A 307 2.05 -18.12 6.74
N ASP A 308 3.12 -17.72 7.43
CA ASP A 308 3.14 -17.50 8.88
C ASP A 308 2.20 -16.34 9.31
N ALA A 309 1.98 -15.36 8.43
CA ALA A 309 0.99 -14.30 8.61
C ALA A 309 -0.44 -14.72 8.18
N LYS A 310 -0.63 -15.91 7.60
CA LYS A 310 -1.89 -16.34 6.95
C LYS A 310 -2.42 -15.31 5.94
N SER A 311 -1.50 -14.76 5.15
CA SER A 311 -1.73 -13.59 4.30
C SER A 311 -1.31 -13.89 2.86
N ASP A 312 -2.25 -14.25 1.99
CA ASP A 312 -1.98 -14.49 0.57
C ASP A 312 -1.98 -13.18 -0.23
N ILE A 313 -0.92 -12.39 -0.04
CA ILE A 313 -0.70 -11.16 -0.82
C ILE A 313 -0.18 -11.44 -2.23
N VAL A 314 0.16 -12.69 -2.57
CA VAL A 314 0.67 -13.06 -3.91
C VAL A 314 -0.51 -13.34 -4.86
N GLY A 315 -1.66 -13.73 -4.32
CA GLY A 315 -2.89 -13.99 -5.06
C GLY A 315 -2.95 -15.40 -5.62
N PHE A 316 -2.42 -16.40 -4.91
CA PHE A 316 -2.62 -17.80 -5.28
C PHE A 316 -4.10 -18.19 -5.18
N GLY A 317 -4.81 -17.66 -4.20
CA GLY A 317 -6.23 -17.90 -3.96
C GLY A 317 -7.10 -17.54 -5.15
N ARG A 318 -6.80 -16.42 -5.82
CA ARG A 318 -7.48 -16.04 -7.08
C ARG A 318 -7.33 -17.10 -8.17
N HIS A 319 -6.13 -17.67 -8.30
CA HIS A 319 -5.89 -18.74 -9.27
C HIS A 319 -6.58 -20.05 -8.87
N VAL A 320 -6.54 -20.38 -7.56
CA VAL A 320 -7.18 -21.56 -7.00
C VAL A 320 -8.71 -21.48 -7.15
N HIS A 321 -9.31 -20.35 -6.83
CA HIS A 321 -10.72 -20.11 -6.97
C HIS A 321 -11.18 -20.25 -8.44
N ALA A 322 -10.42 -19.69 -9.39
CA ALA A 322 -10.76 -19.73 -10.80
C ALA A 322 -10.60 -21.13 -11.44
N PHE A 323 -9.56 -21.90 -11.09
CA PHE A 323 -9.18 -23.10 -11.84
C PHE A 323 -9.12 -24.39 -11.01
N HIS A 324 -9.20 -24.31 -9.68
CA HIS A 324 -9.04 -25.44 -8.76
C HIS A 324 -10.14 -25.49 -7.69
N PRO A 325 -11.43 -25.60 -8.07
CA PRO A 325 -12.55 -25.52 -7.13
C PRO A 325 -12.53 -26.60 -6.05
N LYS A 326 -11.93 -27.77 -6.32
CA LYS A 326 -11.75 -28.83 -5.31
C LYS A 326 -10.82 -28.40 -4.17
N LEU A 327 -9.76 -27.65 -4.48
CA LEU A 327 -8.85 -27.11 -3.47
C LEU A 327 -9.52 -25.95 -2.72
N TRP A 328 -10.20 -25.05 -3.45
CA TRP A 328 -10.92 -23.92 -2.85
C TRP A 328 -11.95 -24.35 -1.80
N LYS A 329 -12.71 -25.43 -2.08
CA LYS A 329 -13.77 -25.92 -1.18
C LYS A 329 -13.26 -26.61 0.10
N LYS A 330 -11.94 -26.71 0.34
CA LYS A 330 -11.40 -27.37 1.54
C LYS A 330 -11.65 -26.59 2.84
N GLY A 331 -12.03 -25.31 2.75
CA GLY A 331 -12.40 -24.51 3.92
C GLY A 331 -12.00 -23.06 3.74
N ASP A 332 -11.56 -22.44 4.83
CA ASP A 332 -11.00 -21.10 4.83
C ASP A 332 -9.70 -21.04 4.01
N TRP A 333 -9.62 -20.09 3.08
CA TRP A 333 -8.47 -19.99 2.18
C TRP A 333 -7.20 -19.61 2.93
N GLN A 334 -7.27 -18.73 3.92
CA GLN A 334 -6.13 -18.28 4.72
C GLN A 334 -5.53 -19.44 5.52
N GLU A 335 -6.36 -20.29 6.12
CA GLU A 335 -5.89 -21.52 6.80
C GLU A 335 -5.29 -22.54 5.83
N THR A 336 -5.93 -22.71 4.67
CA THR A 336 -5.41 -23.59 3.61
C THR A 336 -4.05 -23.09 3.11
N TYR A 337 -3.95 -21.79 2.81
CA TYR A 337 -2.73 -21.14 2.34
C TYR A 337 -1.58 -21.27 3.34
N ALA A 338 -1.86 -21.08 4.64
CA ALA A 338 -0.85 -21.15 5.69
C ALA A 338 -0.15 -22.52 5.79
N THR A 339 -0.83 -23.59 5.42
CA THR A 339 -0.34 -24.97 5.56
C THR A 339 0.00 -25.65 4.24
N LEU A 340 -0.46 -25.10 3.10
CA LEU A 340 -0.25 -25.67 1.78
C LEU A 340 1.25 -25.65 1.40
N PRO A 341 1.85 -26.78 1.01
CA PRO A 341 3.21 -26.79 0.50
C PRO A 341 3.37 -25.92 -0.76
N ILE A 342 4.20 -24.88 -0.68
CA ILE A 342 4.54 -24.00 -1.81
C ILE A 342 6.02 -24.16 -2.14
N GLN A 343 6.31 -24.80 -3.28
CA GLN A 343 7.67 -24.92 -3.80
C GLN A 343 7.97 -23.78 -4.77
N VAL A 344 8.92 -22.92 -4.42
CA VAL A 344 9.35 -21.82 -5.29
C VAL A 344 10.66 -22.15 -5.98
N LYS A 345 10.67 -22.01 -7.31
CA LYS A 345 11.85 -22.13 -8.17
C LYS A 345 12.08 -20.81 -8.89
N VAL A 346 13.23 -20.20 -8.68
CA VAL A 346 13.63 -18.97 -9.37
C VAL A 346 14.80 -19.26 -10.29
N LYS A 347 14.84 -18.60 -11.43
CA LYS A 347 16.01 -18.51 -12.30
C LYS A 347 16.25 -17.04 -12.64
N VAL A 348 17.46 -16.55 -12.40
CA VAL A 348 17.89 -15.22 -12.82
C VAL A 348 18.63 -15.34 -14.14
N LYS A 349 18.41 -14.36 -15.03
CA LYS A 349 19.13 -14.21 -16.30
C LYS A 349 19.60 -12.77 -16.46
N VAL A 350 20.88 -12.56 -16.72
CA VAL A 350 21.42 -11.24 -17.03
C VAL A 350 21.05 -10.90 -18.47
N ALA A 351 20.23 -9.86 -18.64
CA ALA A 351 19.78 -9.40 -19.95
C ALA A 351 20.56 -8.19 -20.46
N ARG A 352 21.13 -7.39 -19.54
CA ARG A 352 21.92 -6.18 -19.82
C ARG A 352 22.99 -6.03 -18.75
N THR A 353 24.16 -5.54 -19.12
CA THR A 353 25.29 -5.29 -18.20
C THR A 353 25.53 -3.80 -17.95
N GLY A 354 24.55 -2.93 -18.25
CA GLY A 354 24.77 -1.48 -18.35
C GLY A 354 25.55 -1.11 -19.62
N ILE A 355 25.72 0.20 -19.87
CA ILE A 355 26.65 0.69 -20.90
C ILE A 355 28.03 0.76 -20.24
N THR A 356 28.80 -0.30 -20.41
CA THR A 356 30.25 -0.29 -20.15
C THR A 356 30.98 -0.87 -21.35
N ASP A 357 30.52 -0.47 -22.55
CA ASP A 357 31.27 -0.34 -23.80
C ASP A 357 30.52 0.63 -24.73
#